data_AF-A0AAN9D3V3-F1
#
_entry.id   AF-A0AAN9D3V3-F1
#
_cell.length_a   1.000
_cell.length_b   1.000
_cell.length_c   1.000
_cell.angle_alpha   90.00
_cell.angle_beta   90.00
_cell.angle_gamma   90.00
#
_symmetry.space_group_name_H-M   'P 1'
#
loop_
_entity.id
_entity.type
_entity.pdbx_description
1 polymer ?
#
loop_
_entity_poly.entity_id
_entity_poly.type
_entity_poly.pdbx_seq_one_letter_code
_entity_poly.pdbx_strand_id
1 'polypeptide(L)'
;MRGCFTEETAHLPLLDFKIQVASCLCMESKVSNKRMGRPSQAVVVGKNKRGPQIFVPPDPVRRDRTDHCPLRASEKGRCKMPGCKGIVRSKCSKCAVFLCFTAERNCIVDFHKA
;
A
#
# COMPACT_ATOMS: atom_id res chain seq x y z
N MET A 1 10.73 -65.16 3.14
CA MET A 1 9.79 -64.32 3.93
C MET A 1 9.90 -62.90 3.41
N ARG A 2 8.91 -62.44 2.62
CA ARG A 2 8.87 -61.07 2.09
C ARG A 2 8.06 -60.23 3.07
N GLY A 3 8.72 -59.30 3.77
CA GLY A 3 8.04 -58.31 4.60
C GLY A 3 7.39 -57.27 3.70
N CYS A 4 6.08 -57.13 3.83
CA CYS A 4 5.29 -56.07 3.21
C CYS A 4 5.54 -54.78 4.03
N PHE A 5 6.27 -53.81 3.46
CA PHE A 5 6.30 -52.45 3.98
C PHE A 5 5.01 -51.76 3.53
N THR A 6 4.01 -51.75 4.40
CA THR A 6 2.85 -50.86 4.24
C THR A 6 3.27 -49.48 4.74
N GLU A 7 3.77 -48.64 3.84
CA GLU A 7 3.84 -47.20 4.10
C GLU A 7 2.40 -46.67 4.02
N GLU A 8 1.68 -46.73 5.15
CA GLU A 8 0.45 -45.96 5.33
C GLU A 8 0.82 -44.49 5.17
N THR A 9 0.48 -43.92 4.02
CA THR A 9 0.64 -42.48 3.79
C THR A 9 -0.41 -41.75 4.62
N ALA A 10 -0.08 -41.51 5.89
CA ALA A 10 -0.83 -40.61 6.74
C ALA A 10 -0.99 -39.28 5.99
N HIS A 11 -2.22 -38.96 5.61
CA HIS A 11 -2.51 -37.76 4.84
C HIS A 11 -2.20 -36.54 5.71
N LEU A 12 -1.09 -35.87 5.41
CA LEU A 12 -0.70 -34.66 6.12
C LEU A 12 -1.81 -33.60 5.95
N PRO A 13 -2.16 -32.86 7.01
CA PRO A 13 -3.03 -31.70 6.84
C PRO A 13 -2.32 -30.70 5.91
N LEU A 14 -3.10 -30.01 5.08
CA LEU A 14 -2.59 -29.10 4.04
C LEU A 14 -1.57 -28.08 4.56
N LEU A 15 -1.70 -27.66 5.83
CA LEU A 15 -0.76 -26.74 6.46
C LEU A 15 0.63 -27.38 6.61
N ASP A 16 0.71 -28.58 7.17
CA ASP A 16 1.97 -29.29 7.41
C ASP A 16 2.66 -29.68 6.11
N PHE A 17 1.87 -30.10 5.12
CA PHE A 17 2.38 -30.34 3.77
C PHE A 17 3.06 -29.09 3.18
N LYS A 18 2.39 -27.93 3.27
CA LYS A 18 2.96 -26.66 2.77
C LYS A 18 4.19 -26.22 3.54
N ILE A 19 4.23 -26.45 4.85
CA ILE A 19 5.41 -26.16 5.69
C ILE A 19 6.59 -27.04 5.26
N GLN A 20 6.37 -28.34 5.08
CA GLN A 20 7.41 -29.28 4.63
C GLN A 20 7.95 -28.88 3.26
N VAL A 21 7.08 -28.65 2.27
CA VAL A 21 7.48 -28.19 0.93
C VAL A 21 8.29 -26.89 1.00
N ALA A 22 7.86 -25.92 1.79
CA ALA A 22 8.60 -24.66 1.97
C ALA A 22 9.99 -24.89 2.58
N SER A 23 10.09 -25.77 3.59
CA SER A 23 11.37 -26.10 4.24
C SER A 23 12.36 -26.74 3.27
N CYS A 24 11.91 -27.70 2.45
CA CYS A 24 12.72 -28.35 1.44
C CYS A 24 13.27 -27.34 0.43
N LEU A 25 12.40 -26.47 -0.10
CA LEU A 25 12.79 -25.45 -1.08
C LEU A 25 13.78 -24.42 -0.52
N CYS A 26 13.64 -24.03 0.75
CA CYS A 26 14.57 -23.12 1.42
C CYS A 26 15.95 -23.75 1.65
N MET A 27 16.01 -25.07 1.85
CA MET A 27 17.27 -25.80 2.04
C MET A 27 17.98 -26.10 0.72
N GLU A 28 17.21 -26.35 -0.36
CA GLU A 28 17.73 -26.69 -1.68
C GLU A 28 18.21 -25.48 -2.51
N SER A 29 17.92 -24.24 -2.08
CA SER A 29 18.34 -23.04 -2.80
C SER A 29 19.83 -22.72 -2.62
N LYS A 30 20.70 -23.53 -3.22
CA LYS A 30 22.07 -23.18 -3.62
C LYS A 30 22.25 -23.39 -5.12
N VAL A 31 21.44 -22.69 -5.92
CA VAL A 31 21.80 -22.42 -7.32
C VAL A 31 22.17 -20.94 -7.41
N SER A 32 23.46 -20.68 -7.58
CA SER A 32 23.98 -19.33 -7.76
C SER A 32 23.48 -18.77 -9.09
N ASN A 33 22.32 -18.13 -9.08
CA ASN A 33 21.95 -17.25 -10.18
C ASN A 33 22.61 -15.90 -9.94
N LYS A 34 23.74 -15.71 -10.62
CA LYS A 34 24.44 -14.44 -10.75
C LYS A 34 23.43 -13.36 -11.15
N ARG A 35 23.15 -12.47 -10.18
CA ARG A 35 22.68 -11.08 -10.28
C ARG A 35 21.43 -10.79 -11.13
N MET A 36 20.33 -10.49 -10.44
CA MET A 36 19.48 -9.34 -10.80
C MET A 36 18.76 -8.80 -9.55
N GLY A 37 19.39 -7.85 -8.84
CA GLY A 37 18.80 -7.20 -7.66
C GLY A 37 19.77 -6.93 -6.50
N ARG A 38 19.48 -5.86 -5.75
CA ARG A 38 20.35 -5.03 -4.88
C ARG A 38 21.27 -5.80 -3.88
N PRO A 39 22.56 -5.40 -3.75
CA PRO A 39 23.52 -6.03 -2.84
C PRO A 39 23.18 -5.86 -1.36
N SER A 40 23.74 -6.79 -0.58
CA SER A 40 23.61 -7.06 0.84
C SER A 40 24.06 -5.91 1.75
N GLN A 41 23.19 -4.90 1.84
CA GLN A 41 22.84 -4.21 3.08
C GLN A 41 21.36 -3.84 2.95
N ALA A 42 20.51 -4.86 2.81
CA ALA A 42 19.10 -4.67 3.07
C ALA A 42 18.97 -4.53 4.59
N VAL A 43 19.20 -3.30 5.10
CA VAL A 43 18.44 -2.84 6.25
C VAL A 43 17.01 -3.24 5.91
N VAL A 44 16.42 -4.14 6.69
CA VAL A 44 15.01 -4.43 6.60
C VAL A 44 14.34 -3.12 6.98
N VAL A 45 14.19 -2.21 6.01
CA VAL A 45 13.24 -1.13 6.10
C VAL A 45 11.94 -1.90 6.11
N GLY A 46 11.46 -2.18 7.33
CA GLY A 46 10.19 -2.85 7.53
C GLY A 46 9.22 -2.22 6.55
N LYS A 47 8.47 -3.06 5.81
CA LYS A 47 7.45 -2.56 4.90
C LYS A 47 6.70 -1.50 5.67
N ASN A 48 6.89 -0.22 5.31
CA ASN A 48 6.18 0.86 5.97
C ASN A 48 4.73 0.48 5.75
N LYS A 49 4.05 -0.02 6.79
CA LYS A 49 2.63 -0.26 6.73
C LYS A 49 2.10 1.10 6.34
N ARG A 50 1.67 1.25 5.09
CA ARG A 50 1.09 2.51 4.64
C ARG A 50 -0.05 2.70 5.61
N GLY A 51 0.04 3.73 6.44
CA GLY A 51 -1.02 4.04 7.39
C GLY A 51 -2.35 4.13 6.64
N PRO A 52 -3.47 4.00 7.34
CA PRO A 52 -4.80 4.02 6.72
C PRO A 52 -4.87 5.07 5.61
N GLN A 53 -5.09 4.64 4.37
CA GLN A 53 -5.18 5.56 3.26
C GLN A 53 -6.44 6.38 3.47
N ILE A 54 -6.26 7.68 3.74
CA ILE A 54 -7.39 8.62 3.82
C ILE A 54 -8.19 8.49 2.53
N PHE A 55 -9.49 8.21 2.68
CA PHE A 55 -10.44 8.05 1.58
C PHE A 55 -10.41 9.28 0.68
N VAL A 56 -10.24 9.04 -0.63
CA VAL A 56 -10.38 10.07 -1.66
C VAL A 56 -11.69 9.77 -2.39
N PRO A 57 -12.63 10.73 -2.46
CA PRO A 57 -13.90 10.49 -3.14
C PRO A 57 -13.73 10.13 -4.62
N PRO A 58 -14.64 9.31 -5.18
CA PRO A 58 -14.61 8.93 -6.58
C PRO A 58 -14.88 10.12 -7.51
N ASP A 59 -14.38 10.04 -8.74
CA ASP A 59 -14.42 11.11 -9.76
C ASP A 59 -15.77 11.82 -9.97
N PRO A 60 -16.93 11.13 -10.05
CA PRO A 60 -18.21 11.82 -10.21
C PRO A 60 -18.55 12.74 -9.02
N VAL A 61 -18.14 12.36 -7.80
CA VAL A 61 -18.34 13.17 -6.59
C VAL A 61 -17.27 14.26 -6.47
N ARG A 62 -16.05 13.97 -6.95
CA ARG A 62 -14.94 14.92 -6.95
C ARG A 62 -15.17 16.08 -7.93
N ARG A 63 -15.79 15.83 -9.08
CA ARG A 63 -16.02 16.80 -10.16
C ARG A 63 -17.43 17.37 -10.20
N ASP A 64 -18.23 17.05 -9.19
CA ASP A 64 -19.57 17.60 -9.05
C ASP A 64 -19.42 19.13 -8.95
N ARG A 65 -20.02 19.87 -9.89
CA ARG A 65 -19.83 21.33 -10.04
C ARG A 65 -20.46 22.14 -8.91
N THR A 66 -20.75 21.51 -7.78
CA THR A 66 -21.45 22.06 -6.62
C THR A 66 -20.67 21.78 -5.32
N ASP A 67 -20.55 22.84 -4.50
CA ASP A 67 -20.26 22.83 -3.06
C ASP A 67 -18.90 22.28 -2.58
N HIS A 68 -17.80 22.62 -3.26
CA HIS A 68 -16.44 22.40 -2.76
C HIS A 68 -15.84 23.67 -2.14
N CYS A 69 -16.09 23.90 -0.84
CA CYS A 69 -15.57 25.07 -0.11
C CYS A 69 -14.33 24.72 0.74
N PRO A 70 -13.28 25.56 0.79
CA PRO A 70 -12.17 25.40 1.72
C PRO A 70 -12.63 25.62 3.17
N LEU A 71 -12.40 24.64 4.03
CA LEU A 71 -12.54 24.75 5.47
C LEU A 71 -11.18 24.66 6.16
N ARG A 72 -11.00 25.48 7.20
CA ARG A 72 -9.81 25.40 8.06
C ARG A 72 -9.94 24.21 9.02
N ALA A 73 -9.07 23.23 8.85
CA ALA A 73 -8.91 22.11 9.77
C ALA A 73 -7.96 22.49 10.93
N SER A 74 -8.23 21.93 12.10
CA SER A 74 -7.31 22.00 13.25
C SER A 74 -6.00 21.26 12.94
N GLU A 75 -6.14 20.09 12.32
CA GLU A 75 -5.05 19.20 11.93
C GLU A 75 -4.35 19.65 10.65
N LYS A 76 -3.08 19.27 10.53
CA LYS A 76 -2.27 19.44 9.31
C LYS A 76 -2.32 18.16 8.50
N GLY A 77 -2.54 18.26 7.20
CA GLY A 77 -2.53 17.13 6.28
C GLY A 77 -1.68 17.39 5.04
N ARG A 78 -1.27 16.33 4.35
CA ARG A 78 -0.61 16.46 3.03
C ARG A 78 -1.65 16.72 1.94
N CYS A 79 -1.33 17.64 1.04
CA CYS A 79 -2.13 17.91 -0.14
C CYS A 79 -2.32 16.63 -0.97
N LYS A 80 -3.55 16.38 -1.44
CA LYS A 80 -3.89 15.21 -2.25
C LYS A 80 -3.85 15.45 -3.76
N MET A 81 -3.57 16.67 -4.20
CA MET A 81 -3.33 16.97 -5.61
C MET A 81 -2.08 16.23 -6.11
N PRO A 82 -2.15 15.45 -7.20
CA PRO A 82 -0.98 14.85 -7.83
C PRO A 82 0.10 15.90 -8.13
N GLY A 83 1.36 15.57 -7.81
CA GLY A 83 2.49 16.49 -7.98
C GLY A 83 2.66 17.53 -6.86
N CYS A 84 1.67 17.73 -5.99
CA CYS A 84 1.79 18.66 -4.87
C CYS A 84 2.34 17.97 -3.61
N LYS A 85 3.36 18.57 -2.99
CA LYS A 85 3.98 18.11 -1.73
C LYS A 85 3.67 19.01 -0.52
N GLY A 86 2.73 19.94 -0.68
CA GLY A 86 2.37 20.91 0.36
C GLY A 86 1.75 20.25 1.59
N ILE A 87 2.05 20.80 2.77
CA ILE A 87 1.36 20.49 4.03
C ILE A 87 0.41 21.64 4.30
N VAL A 88 -0.87 21.33 4.49
CA VAL A 88 -1.95 22.31 4.54
C VAL A 88 -2.87 22.08 5.74
N ARG A 89 -3.49 23.15 6.20
CA ARG A 89 -4.59 23.13 7.18
C ARG A 89 -5.94 23.42 6.55
N SER A 90 -6.02 23.41 5.23
CA SER A 90 -7.26 23.57 4.47
C SER A 90 -7.72 22.21 3.96
N LYS A 91 -9.00 21.90 4.17
CA LYS A 91 -9.66 20.71 3.61
C LYS A 91 -10.95 21.10 2.89
N CYS A 92 -11.33 20.33 1.87
CA CYS A 92 -12.63 20.49 1.22
C CYS A 92 -13.76 20.10 2.19
N SER A 93 -14.82 20.89 2.28
CA SER A 93 -16.01 20.62 3.10
C SER A 93 -16.69 19.29 2.73
N LYS A 94 -16.90 19.06 1.43
CA LYS A 94 -17.61 17.91 0.88
C LYS A 94 -16.74 16.66 0.80
N CYS A 95 -15.52 16.80 0.32
CA CYS A 95 -14.63 15.67 0.07
C CYS A 95 -13.75 15.27 1.26
N ALA A 96 -13.68 16.11 2.30
CA ALA A 96 -12.81 15.93 3.46
C ALA A 96 -11.31 15.70 3.13
N VAL A 97 -10.87 16.04 1.92
CA VAL A 97 -9.47 15.94 1.48
C VAL A 97 -8.70 17.22 1.74
N PHE A 98 -7.44 17.09 2.14
CA PHE A 98 -6.52 18.22 2.32
C PHE A 98 -6.01 18.71 0.97
N LEU A 99 -6.19 20.00 0.69
CA LEU A 99 -5.83 20.63 -0.58
C LEU A 99 -5.33 22.06 -0.32
N CYS A 100 -4.33 22.51 -1.08
CA CYS A 100 -3.78 23.87 -0.95
C CYS A 100 -4.80 24.93 -1.33
N PHE A 101 -4.92 25.95 -0.47
CA PHE A 101 -5.64 27.17 -0.70
C PHE A 101 -4.78 28.35 -0.23
N THR A 102 -3.81 28.72 -1.05
CA THR A 102 -2.79 29.76 -0.78
C THR A 102 -2.70 30.69 -1.98
N ALA A 103 -2.10 31.88 -1.82
CA ALA A 103 -1.94 32.85 -2.91
C ALA A 103 -1.24 32.27 -4.15
N GLU A 104 -0.24 31.40 -3.95
CA GLU A 104 0.55 30.81 -5.03
C GLU A 104 -0.09 29.57 -5.67
N ARG A 105 -0.95 28.86 -4.92
CA ARG A 105 -1.43 27.52 -5.30
C ARG A 105 -2.87 27.33 -4.88
N ASN A 106 -3.72 26.99 -5.87
CA ASN A 106 -5.14 26.74 -5.68
C ASN A 106 -5.52 25.30 -6.05
N CYS A 107 -4.91 24.34 -5.36
CA CYS A 107 -5.12 22.91 -5.62
C CYS A 107 -6.57 22.46 -5.38
N ILE A 108 -7.38 23.21 -4.60
CA ILE A 108 -8.81 22.92 -4.46
C ILE A 108 -9.51 23.00 -5.81
N VAL A 109 -9.29 24.09 -6.52
CA VAL A 109 -9.94 24.33 -7.81
C VAL A 109 -9.46 23.31 -8.84
N ASP A 110 -8.15 23.08 -8.92
CA ASP A 110 -7.56 22.14 -9.87
C ASP A 110 -8.03 20.70 -9.62
N PHE A 111 -8.10 20.29 -8.35
CA PHE A 111 -8.52 18.95 -7.96
C PHE A 111 -10.00 18.67 -8.26
N HIS A 112 -10.86 19.68 -8.28
CA HIS A 112 -12.30 19.51 -8.53
C HIS A 112 -12.71 19.82 -9.97
N LYS A 113 -11.92 20.61 -10.71
CA LYS A 113 -12.18 20.92 -12.13
C LYS A 113 -11.56 19.90 -13.11
N ALA A 114 -10.41 19.33 -12.76
CA ALA A 114 -9.64 18.44 -13.62
C ALA A 114 -10.28 17.08 -13.80
#